data_AF-A0A529ZV79-F1
#
_entry.id   AF-A0A529ZV79-F1
#
_cell.length_a   1.000
_cell.length_b   1.000
_cell.length_c   1.000
_cell.angle_alpha   90.00
_cell.angle_beta   90.00
_cell.angle_gamma   90.00
#
_symmetry.space_group_name_H-M   'P 1'
#
loop_
_entity.id
_entity.type
_entity.pdbx_description
1 polymer ?
#
loop_
_entity_poly.entity_id
_entity_poly.type
_entity_poly.pdbx_seq_one_letter_code
_entity_poly.pdbx_strand_id
1 'polypeptide(L)' 'MATRLYTHPIFLEHLTPPGHPERPDRLRAIERVLDDEAFSALDRVKAPEGDEKTIL' A
#
# COMPACT_ATOMS: atom_id res chain seq x y z
N MET A 1 9.52 18.80 7.65
CA MET A 1 8.23 18.07 7.60
C MET A 1 8.52 16.74 6.91
N ALA A 2 8.02 15.62 7.45
CA ALA A 2 8.24 14.29 6.87
C ALA A 2 6.98 13.81 6.15
N THR A 3 7.14 13.19 4.98
CA THR A 3 6.05 12.53 4.26
C THR A 3 6.10 11.04 4.57
N ARG A 4 4.99 10.50 5.08
CA ARG A 4 4.89 9.10 5.48
C ARG A 4 4.10 8.29 4.45
N LEU A 5 4.65 7.13 4.08
CA LEU A 5 3.99 6.12 3.24
C LEU A 5 3.52 4.97 4.12
N TYR A 6 2.20 4.76 4.17
CA TYR A 6 1.59 3.61 4.82
C TYR A 6 1.28 2.53 3.79
N THR A 7 1.80 1.32 4.00
CA THR A 7 1.60 0.15 3.13
C THR A 7 1.61 -1.13 3.97
N HIS A 8 1.06 -2.24 3.50
CA HIS A 8 1.14 -3.52 4.20
C HIS A 8 1.18 -4.69 3.21
N PRO A 9 2.06 -5.70 3.40
CA PRO A 9 2.15 -6.84 2.49
C PRO A 9 0.82 -7.59 2.28
N ILE A 10 -0.01 -7.66 3.33
CA ILE A 10 -1.34 -8.31 3.29
C ILE A 10 -2.27 -7.72 2.22
N PHE A 11 -2.06 -6.46 1.80
CA PHE A 11 -2.87 -5.84 0.76
C PHE A 11 -2.75 -6.58 -0.59
N LEU A 12 -1.63 -7.30 -0.80
CA LEU A 12 -1.41 -8.11 -2.00
C LEU A 12 -2.19 -9.43 -1.98
N GLU A 13 -2.75 -9.82 -0.84
CA GLU A 13 -3.54 -11.03 -0.65
C GLU A 13 -5.02 -10.82 -1.00
N HIS A 14 -5.45 -9.58 -1.24
CA HIS A 14 -6.78 -9.29 -1.78
C HIS A 14 -6.83 -9.65 -3.28
N LEU A 15 -7.19 -10.90 -3.55
CA LEU A 15 -7.33 -11.41 -4.91
C LEU A 15 -8.75 -11.18 -5.43
N THR A 16 -8.84 -10.56 -6.60
CA THR A 16 -10.08 -10.37 -7.35
C THR A 16 -10.16 -11.35 -8.52
N PRO A 17 -11.37 -11.63 -9.05
CA PRO A 17 -11.53 -12.53 -10.19
C PRO A 17 -10.77 -12.06 -11.45
N PRO A 18 -10.44 -12.98 -12.38
CA PRO A 18 -9.79 -12.63 -13.64
C PRO A 18 -10.55 -11.53 -14.41
N GLY A 19 -9.81 -10.57 -14.95
CA GLY A 19 -10.36 -9.42 -15.69
C GLY A 19 -10.79 -8.24 -14.81
N HIS A 20 -10.76 -8.38 -13.48
CA HIS A 20 -11.11 -7.28 -12.59
C HIS A 20 -10.03 -6.16 -12.60
N PRO A 21 -10.43 -4.87 -12.70
CA PRO A 21 -9.47 -3.77 -12.76
C PRO A 21 -8.79 -3.47 -11.42
N GLU A 22 -9.48 -3.71 -10.30
CA GLU A 22 -8.88 -3.66 -8.96
C GLU A 22 -8.12 -4.98 -8.75
N ARG A 23 -6.79 -4.93 -8.75
CA ARG A 23 -5.89 -6.08 -8.65
C ARG A 23 -4.62 -5.72 -7.87
N PRO A 24 -3.97 -6.68 -7.18
CA PRO A 24 -2.73 -6.45 -6.43
C PRO A 24 -1.58 -5.82 -7.23
N ASP A 25 -1.53 -6.04 -8.55
CA ASP A 25 -0.47 -5.47 -9.40
C ASP A 25 -0.45 -3.95 -9.40
N ARG A 26 -1.57 -3.29 -9.09
CA ARG A 26 -1.59 -1.83 -8.92
C ARG A 26 -0.66 -1.39 -7.79
N LEU A 27 -0.69 -2.10 -6.67
CA LEU A 27 0.18 -1.82 -5.52
C LEU A 27 1.64 -2.16 -5.83
N ARG A 28 1.91 -3.28 -6.51
CA ARG A 28 3.27 -3.63 -6.96
C ARG A 28 3.87 -2.56 -7.88
N ALA A 29 3.06 -2.02 -8.79
CA ALA A 29 3.49 -0.95 -9.69
C ALA A 29 3.84 0.34 -8.93
N ILE A 30 3.02 0.70 -7.92
CA ILE A 30 3.28 1.86 -7.05
C ILE A 30 4.58 1.66 -6.26
N GLU A 31 4.73 0.51 -5.57
CA GLU A 31 5.93 0.21 -4.79
C GLU A 31 7.19 0.29 -5.64
N ARG A 32 7.16 -0.25 -6.87
CA ARG A 32 8.29 -0.16 -7.81
C ARG A 32 8.70 1.27 -8.15
N VAL A 33 7.75 2.18 -8.34
CA VAL A 33 8.05 3.59 -8.65
C VAL A 33 8.54 4.31 -7.39
N LEU A 34 7.95 4.01 -6.24
CA LEU A 34 8.33 4.62 -4.98
C LEU A 34 9.66 4.10 -4.44
N ASP A 35 10.23 3.01 -4.97
CA ASP A 35 11.56 2.51 -4.60
C ASP A 35 12.71 3.33 -5.21
N ASP A 36 12.42 4.27 -6.10
CA ASP A 36 13.40 5.19 -6.68
C ASP A 36 14.05 6.09 -5.62
N GLU A 37 15.31 6.46 -5.82
CA GLU A 37 16.10 7.31 -4.90
C GLU A 37 15.43 8.67 -4.64
N ALA A 38 14.66 9.20 -5.60
CA ALA A 38 13.87 10.41 -5.43
C ALA A 38 12.86 10.32 -4.27
N PHE A 39 12.48 9.11 -3.85
CA PHE A 39 11.56 8.84 -2.75
C PHE A 39 12.23 8.22 -1.52
N SER A 40 13.56 8.20 -1.46
CA SER A 40 14.33 7.67 -0.32
C SER A 40 14.01 8.34 1.01
N ALA A 41 13.56 9.59 0.98
CA ALA A 41 13.19 10.37 2.17
C ALA A 41 11.78 10.05 2.72
N LEU A 42 11.01 9.15 2.08
CA LEU A 42 9.71 8.72 2.61
C LEU A 42 9.90 7.94 3.91
N ASP A 43 9.17 8.34 4.95
CA ASP A 43 9.05 7.56 6.17
C ASP A 43 8.09 6.39 5.90
N ARG A 44 8.58 5.15 5.89
CA ARG A 44 7.78 3.97 5.52
C ARG A 44 7.29 3.26 6.75
N VAL A 45 5.97 3.10 6.86
CA VAL A 45 5.33 2.50 8.03
C VAL A 45 4.35 1.42 7.59
N LYS A 46 4.34 0.29 8.31
CA LYS A 46 3.32 -0.73 8.12
C LYS A 46 1.97 -0.20 8.57
N ALA A 47 0.97 -0.22 7.69
CA ALA A 47 -0.38 0.14 8.07
C ALA A 47 -0.90 -0.84 9.15
N PRO A 48 -1.45 -0.36 10.28
CA PRO A 48 -2.10 -1.22 11.26
C PRO A 48 -3.45 -1.71 10.74
N GLU A 49 -4.00 -2.73 11.40
CA GLU A 49 -5.40 -3.09 11.24
C GLU A 49 -6.31 -1.93 11.70
N GLY A 50 -7.43 -1.73 11.02
CA GLY A 50 -8.40 -0.69 11.39
C GLY A 50 -9.12 -1.06 12.68
N ASP A 51 -9.25 -0.11 13.61
CA ASP A 51 -10.07 -0.31 14.81
C ASP A 51 -11.56 -0.33 14.41
N GLU A 52 -12.28 -1.36 14.87
CA GLU A 52 -13.71 -1.53 14.63
C GLU A 52 -14.51 -0.27 14.98
N LYS A 53 -14.15 0.42 16.08
CA LYS A 53 -14.80 1.67 16.53
C LYS A 53 -14.64 2.85 15.59
N THR A 54 -13.73 2.76 14.62
CA THR A 54 -13.50 3.80 13.61
C THR A 54 -14.24 3.52 12.30
N ILE A 55 -14.80 2.32 12.16
CA ILE A 55 -15.49 1.84 10.95
C ILE A 55 -17.02 1.82 11.16
N LEU A 56 -17.47 1.49 12.38
CA LEU A 56 -18.88 1.37 12.78
C LEU A 56 -19.34 2.54 13.65
#